data_AF-A0A9D6ZB83-F1
#
_entry.id   AF-A0A9D6ZB83-F1
#
_cell.length_a   1.000
_cell.length_b   1.000
_cell.length_c   1.000
_cell.angle_alpha   90.00
_cell.angle_beta   90.00
_cell.angle_gamma   90.00
#
_symmetry.space_group_name_H-M   'P 1'
#
loop_
_entity.id
_entity.type
_entity.pdbx_description
1 polymer ?
#
loop_
_entity_poly.entity_id
_entity_poly.type
_entity_poly.pdbx_seq_one_letter_code
_entity_poly.pdbx_strand_id
1 'polypeptide(L)'
;MNMDFHRIISASKEDRRNLFLTSANNLGVPLQNIEKDFWICWILDLLFNRRQKNEPRLLFKGGTSLSKAYSLISRFSEDLDIT
;
A
#
# COMPACT_ATOMS: atom_id res chain seq x y z
N MET A 1 -5.55 13.10 -0.88
CA MET A 1 -4.20 12.63 -1.28
C MET A 1 -3.33 12.67 -0.06
N ASN A 2 -2.86 11.53 0.43
CA ASN A 2 -1.74 11.55 1.35
C ASN A 2 -0.50 12.01 0.54
N MET A 3 0.04 13.19 0.87
CA MET A 3 1.18 13.77 0.16
C MET A 3 2.49 13.02 0.43
N ASP A 4 2.55 12.21 1.49
CA ASP A 4 3.73 11.44 1.86
C ASP A 4 4.07 10.38 0.81
N PHE A 5 3.06 9.79 0.16
CA PHE A 5 3.29 8.87 -0.95
C PHE A 5 4.07 9.55 -2.08
N HIS A 6 3.72 10.79 -2.42
CA HIS A 6 4.38 11.52 -3.50
C HIS A 6 5.83 11.82 -3.15
N ARG A 7 6.11 12.23 -1.92
CA ARG A 7 7.47 12.44 -1.43
C ARG A 7 8.33 11.18 -1.55
N ILE A 8 7.80 10.02 -1.17
CA ILE A 8 8.52 8.75 -1.25
C ILE A 8 8.72 8.31 -2.70
N ILE A 9 7.70 8.48 -3.56
CA ILE A 9 7.78 8.11 -4.99
C ILE A 9 8.77 8.99 -5.73
N SER A 10 8.83 10.29 -5.43
CA SER A 10 9.74 11.25 -6.04
C SER A 10 11.17 11.19 -5.51
N ALA A 11 11.42 10.49 -4.41
CA ALA A 11 12.75 10.33 -3.85
C ALA A 11 13.69 9.58 -4.81
N SER A 12 15.00 9.75 -4.62
CA SER A 12 15.99 8.99 -5.39
C SER A 12 15.78 7.48 -5.18
N LYS A 13 16.21 6.67 -6.15
CA LYS A 13 16.11 5.20 -6.02
C LYS A 13 16.85 4.71 -4.77
N GLU A 14 17.97 5.35 -4.43
CA GLU A 14 18.77 5.03 -3.26
C GLU A 14 18.05 5.40 -1.96
N ASP A 15 17.54 6.63 -1.84
CA ASP A 15 16.82 7.07 -0.63
C ASP A 15 15.58 6.23 -0.38
N ARG A 16 14.80 5.96 -1.44
CA ARG A 16 13.60 5.12 -1.34
C ARG A 16 13.96 3.69 -0.92
N ARG A 17 15.03 3.12 -1.50
CA ARG A 17 15.52 1.79 -1.10
C ARG A 17 16.00 1.78 0.35
N ASN A 18 16.73 2.80 0.79
CA ASN A 18 17.23 2.91 2.16
C ASN A 18 16.08 3.05 3.16
N LEU A 19 15.03 3.80 2.82
CA LEU A 19 13.80 3.90 3.61
C LEU A 19 13.12 2.53 3.77
N PHE A 20 12.95 1.80 2.68
CA PHE A 20 12.33 0.48 2.71
C PHE A 20 13.18 -0.55 3.47
N LEU A 21 14.51 -0.53 3.29
CA LEU A 21 15.44 -1.38 4.04
C LEU A 21 15.39 -1.09 5.54
N THR A 22 15.42 0.17 5.93
CA THR A 22 15.33 0.58 7.35
C THR A 22 14.02 0.11 7.96
N SER A 23 12.91 0.29 7.23
CA SER A 23 11.58 -0.13 7.68
C SER A 23 11.47 -1.66 7.82
N ALA A 24 12.02 -2.40 6.86
CA ALA A 24 12.05 -3.86 6.86
C ALA A 24 12.83 -4.40 8.07
N ASN A 25 14.00 -3.82 8.34
CA ASN A 25 14.82 -4.18 9.50
C ASN A 25 14.10 -3.89 10.83
N ASN A 26 13.49 -2.71 10.95
CA ASN A 26 12.77 -2.32 12.18
C ASN A 26 11.56 -3.21 12.46
N LEU A 27 10.87 -3.67 11.40
CA LEU A 27 9.68 -4.51 11.52
C LEU A 27 10.00 -6.02 11.52
N GLY A 28 11.25 -6.41 11.26
CA GLY A 28 11.65 -7.82 11.19
C GLY A 28 11.00 -8.58 10.03
N VAL A 29 10.76 -7.92 8.90
CA VAL A 29 10.10 -8.51 7.72
C VAL A 29 10.99 -8.40 6.47
N PRO A 30 10.78 -9.24 5.44
CA PRO A 30 11.50 -9.12 4.19
C PRO A 30 11.31 -7.74 3.53
N LEU A 31 12.38 -7.17 2.97
CA LEU A 31 12.34 -5.90 2.21
C LEU A 31 11.21 -5.88 1.18
N GLN A 32 11.07 -6.96 0.44
CA GLN A 32 10.07 -7.11 -0.62
C GLN A 32 8.64 -6.93 -0.11
N ASN A 33 8.36 -7.33 1.14
CA ASN A 33 7.05 -7.14 1.74
C ASN A 33 6.78 -5.65 1.98
N ILE A 34 7.76 -4.89 2.48
CA ILE A 34 7.62 -3.44 2.67
C ILE A 34 7.41 -2.73 1.34
N GLU A 35 8.21 -3.05 0.32
CA GLU A 35 8.09 -2.40 -0.99
C GLU A 35 6.71 -2.64 -1.59
N LYS A 36 6.26 -3.91 -1.61
CA LYS A 36 4.95 -4.27 -2.14
C LYS A 36 3.81 -3.63 -1.34
N ASP A 37 3.90 -3.66 -0.01
CA ASP A 37 2.89 -3.09 0.88
C ASP A 37 2.71 -1.58 0.66
N PHE A 38 3.82 -0.86 0.45
CA PHE A 38 3.82 0.56 0.12
C PHE A 38 3.04 0.83 -1.17
N TRP A 39 3.34 0.10 -2.25
CA TRP A 39 2.67 0.28 -3.54
C TRP A 39 1.18 -0.08 -3.47
N ILE A 40 0.83 -1.13 -2.74
CA ILE A 40 -0.57 -1.52 -2.51
C ILE A 40 -1.33 -0.40 -1.80
N CYS A 41 -0.78 0.15 -0.71
CA CYS A 41 -1.41 1.23 0.03
C CYS A 41 -1.55 2.50 -0.83
N TRP A 42 -0.56 2.79 -1.67
CA TRP A 42 -0.63 3.92 -2.60
C TRP A 42 -1.72 3.73 -3.66
N ILE A 43 -1.84 2.54 -4.27
CA ILE A 43 -2.90 2.23 -5.24
C ILE A 43 -4.28 2.35 -4.58
N LEU A 44 -4.45 1.86 -3.34
CA LEU A 44 -5.70 2.01 -2.60
C LEU A 44 -6.04 3.49 -2.34
N ASP A 45 -5.07 4.34 -1.98
CA ASP A 45 -5.29 5.80 -1.84
C ASP A 45 -5.77 6.41 -3.17
N LEU A 46 -5.16 6.03 -4.29
CA LEU A 46 -5.57 6.51 -5.61
C LEU A 46 -6.99 6.06 -5.96
N LEU A 47 -7.30 4.77 -5.77
CA LEU A 47 -8.55 4.18 -6.25
C LEU A 47 -9.76 4.56 -5.41
N PHE A 48 -9.59 4.81 -4.11
CA PHE A 48 -10.71 5.05 -3.19
C PHE A 48 -10.76 6.48 -2.65
N ASN A 49 -9.62 7.17 -2.45
CA ASN A 49 -9.61 8.52 -1.85
C ASN A 49 -9.56 9.67 -2.87
N ARG A 50 -9.59 9.37 -4.17
CA ARG A 50 -9.56 10.40 -5.25
C ARG A 50 -10.68 10.28 -6.28
N ARG A 51 -11.71 9.49 -5.97
CA ARG A 51 -12.81 9.26 -6.90
C ARG A 51 -13.69 10.50 -7.04
N GLN A 52 -14.11 10.79 -8.26
CA GLN A 52 -15.17 11.74 -8.53
C GLN A 52 -16.55 11.11 -8.29
N LYS A 53 -17.55 11.94 -8.04
CA LYS A 53 -18.92 11.51 -7.66
C LYS A 53 -19.62 10.65 -8.72
N ASN A 54 -19.19 10.74 -9.97
CA ASN A 54 -19.81 10.06 -11.11
C ASN A 54 -19.02 8.82 -11.59
N GLU A 55 -17.97 8.44 -10.88
CA GLU A 55 -17.21 7.23 -11.21
C GLU A 55 -17.94 5.96 -10.72
N PRO A 56 -17.76 4.80 -11.38
CA PRO A 56 -18.32 3.53 -10.92
C PRO A 56 -17.96 3.23 -9.47
N ARG A 57 -18.82 2.48 -8.76
CA ARG A 57 -18.46 2.02 -7.43
C ARG A 57 -17.36 0.96 -7.54
N LEU A 58 -16.33 1.07 -6.72
CA LEU A 58 -15.35 0.00 -6.51
C LEU A 58 -15.59 -0.67 -5.17
N LEU A 59 -15.34 -1.98 -5.11
CA LEU A 59 -15.34 -2.80 -3.92
C LEU A 59 -13.98 -3.45 -3.74
N PHE A 60 -13.31 -3.15 -2.64
CA PHE A 60 -12.08 -3.83 -2.24
C PHE A 60 -12.42 -5.11 -1.47
N LYS A 61 -12.00 -6.26 -2.00
CA LYS A 61 -12.33 -7.59 -1.45
C LYS A 61 -11.07 -8.44 -1.25
N GLY A 62 -11.27 -9.71 -0.92
CA GLY A 62 -10.19 -10.68 -0.78
C GLY A 62 -9.44 -10.61 0.55
N GLY A 63 -8.32 -11.35 0.63
CA GLY A 63 -7.53 -11.45 1.87
C GLY A 63 -6.90 -10.12 2.29
N THR A 64 -6.54 -9.28 1.32
CA THR A 64 -5.90 -7.98 1.58
C THR A 64 -6.88 -6.98 2.18
N SER A 65 -8.18 -7.02 1.84
CA SER A 65 -9.17 -6.16 2.50
C SER A 65 -9.39 -6.57 3.96
N LEU A 66 -9.38 -7.88 4.26
CA LEU A 66 -9.47 -8.39 5.63
C LEU A 66 -8.30 -7.94 6.50
N SER A 67 -7.06 -7.91 5.97
CA SER A 67 -5.90 -7.45 6.72
C SER A 67 -5.83 -5.92 6.83
N LYS A 68 -6.09 -5.18 5.74
CA LYS A 68 -5.88 -3.73 5.67
C LYS A 68 -7.02 -2.88 6.21
N ALA A 69 -8.28 -3.30 6.01
CA ALA A 69 -9.43 -2.50 6.42
C ALA A 69 -10.01 -2.96 7.77
N TYR A 70 -9.89 -4.25 8.08
CA TYR A 70 -10.54 -4.85 9.26
C TYR A 70 -9.57 -5.47 10.27
N SER A 71 -8.27 -5.57 9.94
CA SER A 71 -7.25 -6.20 10.80
C SER A 71 -7.63 -7.61 11.29
N LEU A 72 -8.41 -8.35 10.49
CA LEU A 72 -8.92 -9.68 10.87
C LEU A 72 -7.91 -10.80 10.67
N ILE A 73 -6.87 -10.56 9.87
CA ILE A 73 -5.78 -11.50 9.63
C ILE A 73 -4.43 -10.77 9.71
N SER A 74 -3.42 -11.45 10.23
CA SER A 74 -2.05 -10.93 10.37
C SER A 74 -1.08 -11.72 9.48
N ARG A 75 -1.25 -11.57 8.16
CA ARG A 75 -0.31 -12.07 7.15
C ARG A 75 -0.08 -11.03 6.09
N PHE A 76 1.11 -11.04 5.50
CA PHE A 76 1.35 -10.28 4.28
C PHE A 76 0.43 -10.82 3.16
N SER A 77 -0.16 -9.91 2.41
CA SER A 77 -1.07 -10.21 1.30
C SER A 77 -0.72 -9.27 0.16
N GLU A 78 -0.29 -9.83 -0.96
CA GLU A 78 0.23 -9.05 -2.09
C GLU A 78 -0.84 -8.70 -3.13
N ASP A 79 -1.97 -9.41 -3.12
CA ASP A 79 -3.01 -9.26 -4.12
C ASP A 79 -3.89 -8.04 -3.84
N LEU A 80 -4.40 -7.42 -4.91
CA LEU A 80 -5.39 -6.34 -4.86
C LEU A 80 -6.65 -6.77 -5.63
N ASP A 81 -7.62 -7.33 -4.91
CA ASP A 81 -8.89 -7.75 -5.50
C ASP A 81 -9.92 -6.61 -5.51
N ILE A 82 -10.33 -6.18 -6.70
CA ILE A 82 -11.27 -5.07 -6.90
C ILE A 82 -12.40 -5.52 -7.84
N THR A 83 -13.63 -5.09 -7.55
CA THR A 83 -14.82 -5.31 -8.40
C THR A 83 -15.62 -4.02 -8.54
#